data_AF-F3C750-F1
#
_entry.id   AF-F3C750-F1
#
_cell.length_a   1.000
_cell.length_b   1.000
_cell.length_c   1.000
_cell.angle_alpha   90.00
_cell.angle_beta   90.00
_cell.angle_gamma   90.00
#
_symmetry.space_group_name_H-M   'P 1'
#
loop_
_entity.id
_entity.type
_entity.pdbx_description
1 polymer ?
#
loop_
_entity_poly.entity_id
_entity_poly.type
_entity_poly.pdbx_seq_one_letter_code
_entity_poly.pdbx_strand_id
1 'polypeptide(L)'
;IDSLLEGLAALITSKSDQLPALSAFAARFQEKYGAEEVPLIIATDPNLGIGYGDSVRIPDKLFDANYFRNTETYSEPFVVDSINRKVIRLINENSAQGNFHSIDLKISELADSGGTEHSRNSVVGLVGQFVEVREGQQWLFHPLKIVPNSAITWLGRFGESSPKLLKNLHRVAALEQDIAKDSILADIVYVPIDRSRNITGRPSLRNYEINCVIGSGIDSEFQIHLNDLMVSVVNGQVILRSVRLGKRVIPRPTCAHSTALPHNPAIYQFLGAVSKQCTDVGFPDFTPALKVLGHLPRMTAGRLILSPEKWFFDSSTIRHLLSINERNGVIEMIRHIMTVFKLPRCITMTLEAGPLELNLSDIIHQSIFVKELKQISDIEIMESMSQSSGSPVIDVQGCHYAHEVFLPMLLRTDTTANGPYEVPNKLPRILRSKLNAWADLFPGNPVSVNAEFQPAFQPTSNWLYLKSHAA
;
A
#
# COMPACT_ATOMS: atom_id res chain seq x y z
N ILE A 1 19.61 -0.88 -20.33
CA ILE A 1 18.82 -1.55 -19.27
C ILE A 1 19.47 -1.27 -17.92
N ASP A 2 20.78 -1.46 -17.80
CA ASP A 2 21.51 -1.25 -16.54
C ASP A 2 21.32 0.14 -15.92
N SER A 3 21.50 1.22 -16.70
CA SER A 3 21.22 2.60 -16.23
C SER A 3 19.77 2.83 -15.75
N LEU A 4 18.78 2.10 -16.31
CA LEU A 4 17.40 2.18 -15.84
C LEU A 4 17.23 1.44 -14.50
N LEU A 5 17.86 0.27 -14.36
CA LEU A 5 17.82 -0.53 -13.14
C LEU A 5 18.57 0.16 -12.00
N GLU A 6 19.70 0.78 -12.26
CA GLU A 6 20.44 1.60 -11.29
C GLU A 6 19.60 2.77 -10.80
N GLY A 7 18.95 3.50 -11.70
CA GLY A 7 18.04 4.59 -11.34
C GLY A 7 16.86 4.11 -10.51
N LEU A 8 16.23 2.99 -10.88
CA LEU A 8 15.12 2.41 -10.11
C LEU A 8 15.60 1.97 -8.72
N ALA A 9 16.75 1.30 -8.62
CA ALA A 9 17.29 0.85 -7.35
C ALA A 9 17.56 2.02 -6.38
N ALA A 10 18.05 3.16 -6.89
CA ALA A 10 18.30 4.35 -6.09
C ALA A 10 17.01 5.07 -5.64
N LEU A 11 15.90 4.92 -6.37
CA LEU A 11 14.63 5.58 -6.08
C LEU A 11 13.69 4.77 -5.22
N ILE A 12 13.78 3.45 -5.32
CA ILE A 12 12.98 2.55 -4.48
C ILE A 12 13.59 2.63 -3.10
N THR A 13 12.97 3.43 -2.24
CA THR A 13 13.35 3.58 -0.84
C THR A 13 12.33 2.90 0.04
N SER A 14 12.77 2.45 1.22
CA SER A 14 11.81 1.96 2.20
C SER A 14 10.96 3.16 2.63
N LYS A 15 9.64 3.08 2.48
CA LYS A 15 8.78 4.01 3.19
C LYS A 15 8.66 3.52 4.63
N SER A 16 8.47 4.46 5.55
CA SER A 16 7.94 4.16 6.86
C SER A 16 6.50 4.66 6.89
N ASP A 17 5.65 4.10 6.03
CA ASP A 17 4.21 4.18 6.20
C ASP A 17 3.91 3.37 7.47
N GLN A 18 4.00 4.06 8.61
CA GLN A 18 3.58 3.50 9.87
C GLN A 18 2.14 3.05 9.70
N LEU A 19 1.88 1.74 9.79
CA LEU A 19 0.53 1.19 9.81
C LEU A 19 -0.06 1.51 11.19
N PRO A 20 -0.80 2.63 11.37
CA PRO A 20 -0.99 3.19 12.71
C PRO A 20 -1.81 2.24 13.58
N ALA A 21 -2.78 1.55 12.96
CA ALA A 21 -3.58 0.52 13.60
C ALA A 21 -2.76 -0.71 14.03
N LEU A 22 -1.77 -1.13 13.23
CA LEU A 22 -0.92 -2.29 13.55
C LEU A 22 0.11 -1.93 14.62
N SER A 23 0.71 -0.74 14.55
CA SER A 23 1.60 -0.23 15.60
C SER A 23 0.88 -0.06 16.93
N ALA A 24 -0.34 0.50 16.91
CA ALA A 24 -1.18 0.61 18.10
C ALA A 24 -1.58 -0.76 18.66
N PHE A 25 -1.86 -1.74 17.78
CA PHE A 25 -2.08 -3.12 18.20
C PHE A 25 -0.85 -3.72 18.88
N ALA A 26 0.33 -3.55 18.28
CA ALA A 26 1.59 -4.07 18.81
C ALA A 26 1.90 -3.49 20.21
N ALA A 27 1.68 -2.19 20.39
CA ALA A 27 1.83 -1.53 21.69
C ALA A 27 0.86 -2.10 22.75
N ARG A 28 -0.44 -2.19 22.43
CA ARG A 28 -1.44 -2.80 23.34
C ARG A 28 -1.14 -4.26 23.65
N PHE A 29 -0.62 -5.00 22.68
CA PHE A 29 -0.25 -6.41 22.85
C PHE A 29 0.91 -6.54 23.83
N GLN A 30 1.96 -5.75 23.67
CA GLN A 30 3.11 -5.75 24.58
C GLN A 30 2.70 -5.32 25.99
N GLU A 31 1.81 -4.32 26.13
CA GLU A 31 1.30 -3.87 27.42
C GLU A 31 0.53 -4.97 28.16
N LYS A 32 -0.35 -5.70 27.47
CA LYS A 32 -1.22 -6.71 28.08
C LYS A 32 -0.57 -8.09 28.24
N TYR A 33 0.20 -8.54 27.25
CA TYR A 33 0.69 -9.91 27.13
C TYR A 33 2.22 -10.03 27.20
N GLY A 34 2.95 -8.90 27.19
CA GLY A 34 4.42 -8.91 27.22
C GLY A 34 5.03 -9.72 26.08
N ALA A 35 5.82 -10.73 26.43
CA ALA A 35 6.52 -11.61 25.48
C ALA A 35 5.77 -12.92 25.17
N GLU A 36 4.52 -13.06 25.63
CA GLU A 36 3.74 -14.28 25.41
C GLU A 36 3.24 -14.45 23.97
N GLU A 37 2.94 -15.69 23.60
CA GLU A 37 2.20 -16.03 22.38
C GLU A 37 0.73 -16.25 22.71
N VAL A 38 -0.17 -15.52 22.03
CA VAL A 38 -1.62 -15.58 22.24
C VAL A 38 -2.31 -16.08 20.97
N PRO A 39 -3.31 -16.98 21.04
CA PRO A 39 -4.06 -17.40 19.86
C PRO A 39 -4.64 -16.21 19.09
N LEU A 40 -4.52 -16.22 17.75
CA LEU A 40 -4.91 -15.11 16.87
C LEU A 40 -6.36 -14.66 17.11
N ILE A 41 -7.28 -15.62 17.22
CA ILE A 41 -8.70 -15.33 17.44
C ILE A 41 -8.92 -14.69 18.80
N ILE A 42 -8.16 -15.08 19.84
CA ILE A 42 -8.25 -14.44 21.15
C ILE A 42 -7.67 -13.03 21.08
N ALA A 43 -6.46 -12.85 20.55
CA ALA A 43 -5.79 -11.55 20.52
C ALA A 43 -6.60 -10.49 19.74
N THR A 44 -7.21 -10.88 18.62
CA THR A 44 -8.00 -9.99 17.75
C THR A 44 -9.45 -9.83 18.19
N ASP A 45 -9.96 -10.63 19.14
CA ASP A 45 -11.29 -10.46 19.69
C ASP A 45 -11.36 -9.25 20.63
N PRO A 46 -12.39 -8.40 20.53
CA PRO A 46 -12.49 -7.20 21.35
C PRO A 46 -13.00 -7.42 22.78
N ASN A 47 -13.56 -8.60 23.07
CA ASN A 47 -14.06 -8.97 24.40
C ASN A 47 -13.02 -9.76 25.20
N LEU A 48 -12.39 -10.75 24.55
CA LEU A 48 -11.41 -11.65 25.16
C LEU A 48 -9.98 -11.07 25.06
N GLY A 49 -9.70 -10.36 23.96
CA GLY A 49 -8.39 -9.89 23.57
C GLY A 49 -8.17 -8.39 23.73
N ILE A 50 -7.58 -7.80 22.69
CA ILE A 50 -7.29 -6.35 22.59
C ILE A 50 -7.94 -5.70 21.35
N GLY A 51 -8.66 -6.49 20.53
CA GLY A 51 -9.28 -6.02 19.30
C GLY A 51 -8.31 -5.52 18.22
N TYR A 52 -8.80 -5.31 17.01
CA TYR A 52 -8.05 -4.69 15.91
C TYR A 52 -8.90 -3.72 15.08
N GLY A 53 -8.28 -2.63 14.61
CA GLY A 53 -8.98 -1.59 13.83
C GLY A 53 -10.18 -1.01 14.59
N ASP A 54 -11.31 -0.88 13.92
CA ASP A 54 -12.54 -0.29 14.50
C ASP A 54 -13.22 -1.20 15.54
N SER A 55 -12.81 -2.46 15.65
CA SER A 55 -13.35 -3.38 16.65
C SER A 55 -12.84 -3.12 18.07
N VAL A 56 -11.79 -2.31 18.23
CA VAL A 56 -11.15 -2.06 19.53
C VAL A 56 -12.16 -1.44 20.51
N ARG A 57 -12.46 -2.17 21.59
CA ARG A 57 -13.22 -1.62 22.71
C ARG A 57 -12.33 -0.70 23.53
N ILE A 58 -12.76 0.55 23.67
CA ILE A 58 -12.10 1.52 24.55
C ILE A 58 -13.05 1.72 25.75
N PRO A 59 -12.70 1.22 26.95
CA PRO A 59 -13.60 1.13 28.11
C PRO A 59 -14.31 2.44 28.48
N ASP A 60 -13.68 3.59 28.23
CA ASP A 60 -14.20 4.91 28.61
C ASP A 60 -14.88 5.69 27.45
N LYS A 61 -15.04 5.10 26.26
CA LYS A 61 -15.49 5.83 25.04
C LYS A 61 -16.88 5.46 24.53
N LEU A 62 -17.62 4.64 25.27
CA LEU A 62 -18.96 4.19 24.85
C LEU A 62 -20.02 5.32 24.83
N PHE A 63 -19.72 6.53 25.28
CA PHE A 63 -20.71 7.63 25.36
C PHE A 63 -20.24 9.02 24.88
N ASP A 64 -19.03 9.19 24.36
CA ASP A 64 -18.59 10.52 23.93
C ASP A 64 -18.78 10.73 22.41
N ALA A 65 -19.91 11.34 22.04
CA ALA A 65 -20.18 11.77 20.67
C ALA A 65 -19.12 12.76 20.13
N ASN A 66 -18.27 13.33 21.01
CA ASN A 66 -17.15 14.18 20.61
C ASN A 66 -15.91 13.40 20.16
N TYR A 67 -15.86 12.07 20.31
CA TYR A 67 -14.71 11.29 19.84
C TYR A 67 -14.55 11.33 18.32
N PHE A 68 -15.65 11.47 17.57
CA PHE A 68 -15.62 11.71 16.13
C PHE A 68 -15.30 13.18 15.75
N ARG A 69 -15.28 14.10 16.73
CA ARG A 69 -15.00 15.53 16.51
C ARG A 69 -13.62 15.97 16.99
N ASN A 70 -13.05 15.29 17.98
CA ASN A 70 -11.73 15.60 18.55
C ASN A 70 -10.70 14.54 18.16
N THR A 71 -10.39 14.45 16.86
CA THR A 71 -8.98 14.32 16.53
C THR A 71 -8.45 15.75 16.56
N GLU A 72 -7.89 16.16 17.70
CA GLU A 72 -6.91 17.25 17.66
C GLU A 72 -5.80 16.75 16.75
N THR A 73 -5.87 17.12 15.48
CA THR A 73 -4.80 16.90 14.52
C THR A 73 -3.70 17.83 15.00
N TYR A 74 -2.88 17.36 15.94
CA TYR A 74 -1.52 17.88 16.08
C TYR A 74 -0.87 17.63 14.73
N SER A 75 -0.96 18.63 13.84
CA SER A 75 -0.12 18.67 12.68
C SER A 75 1.27 18.87 13.24
N GLU A 76 2.07 17.80 13.23
CA GLU A 76 3.51 17.99 13.37
C GLU A 76 3.94 19.09 12.40
N PRO A 77 4.86 19.98 12.81
CA PRO A 77 5.32 21.04 11.92
C PRO A 77 5.77 20.41 10.61
N PHE A 78 5.17 20.87 9.51
CA PHE A 78 5.52 20.38 8.19
C PHE A 78 6.98 20.75 7.89
N VAL A 79 7.88 19.77 8.00
CA VAL A 79 9.29 19.95 7.69
C VAL A 79 9.53 19.52 6.25
N VAL A 80 9.91 20.48 5.41
CA VAL A 80 10.41 20.18 4.07
C VAL A 80 11.74 19.44 4.22
N ASP A 81 11.82 18.21 3.71
CA ASP A 81 13.04 17.42 3.75
C ASP A 81 14.16 18.00 2.86
N SER A 82 15.36 17.40 2.94
CA SER A 82 16.52 17.84 2.17
C SER A 82 16.32 17.76 0.66
N ILE A 83 15.64 16.74 0.14
CA ILE A 83 15.37 16.61 -1.29
C ILE A 83 14.42 17.73 -1.73
N ASN A 84 13.28 17.87 -1.03
CA ASN A 84 12.26 18.84 -1.38
C ASN A 84 12.80 20.28 -1.32
N ARG A 85 13.68 20.60 -0.35
CA ARG A 85 14.40 21.89 -0.33
C ARG A 85 15.27 22.11 -1.56
N LYS A 86 15.97 21.07 -2.02
CA LYS A 86 16.82 21.13 -3.20
C LYS A 86 15.98 21.29 -4.48
N VAL A 87 14.89 20.53 -4.59
CA VAL A 87 13.94 20.65 -5.70
C VAL A 87 13.39 22.07 -5.80
N ILE A 88 12.96 22.68 -4.68
CA ILE A 88 12.51 24.09 -4.66
C ILE A 88 13.60 25.02 -5.21
N ARG A 89 14.86 24.82 -4.82
CA ARG A 89 15.97 25.64 -5.30
C ARG A 89 16.17 25.53 -6.81
N LEU A 90 16.16 24.29 -7.34
CA LEU A 90 16.28 24.04 -8.78
C LEU A 90 15.11 24.61 -9.58
N ILE A 91 13.89 24.53 -9.05
CA ILE A 91 12.70 25.15 -9.67
C ILE A 91 12.91 26.65 -9.82
N ASN A 92 13.39 27.33 -8.77
CA ASN A 92 13.65 28.77 -8.80
C ASN A 92 14.78 29.15 -9.78
N GLU A 93 15.89 28.40 -9.77
CA GLU A 93 17.04 28.64 -10.66
C GLU A 93 16.67 28.43 -12.14
N ASN A 94 15.95 27.35 -12.46
CA ASN A 94 15.51 27.06 -13.83
C ASN A 94 14.45 28.05 -14.32
N SER A 95 13.52 28.46 -13.45
CA SER A 95 12.52 29.47 -13.78
C SER A 95 13.17 30.82 -14.12
N ALA A 96 14.24 31.21 -13.41
CA ALA A 96 15.01 32.41 -13.71
C ALA A 96 15.73 32.34 -15.07
N GLN A 97 16.04 31.13 -15.55
CA GLN A 97 16.66 30.87 -16.86
C GLN A 97 15.62 30.65 -17.97
N GLY A 98 14.33 30.73 -17.67
CA GLY A 98 13.24 30.53 -18.62
C GLY A 98 12.89 29.06 -18.90
N ASN A 99 13.49 28.11 -18.19
CA ASN A 99 13.11 26.70 -18.25
C ASN A 99 12.05 26.39 -17.18
N PHE A 100 10.78 26.42 -17.60
CA PHE A 100 9.64 26.22 -16.71
C PHE A 100 9.19 24.76 -16.63
N HIS A 101 9.45 23.94 -17.64
CA HIS A 101 8.74 22.66 -17.80
C HIS A 101 9.48 21.46 -17.24
N SER A 102 10.80 21.52 -17.05
CA SER A 102 11.57 20.34 -16.68
C SER A 102 12.77 20.62 -15.78
N ILE A 103 13.03 19.69 -14.87
CA ILE A 103 14.23 19.62 -14.04
C ILE A 103 14.84 18.22 -14.15
N ASP A 104 16.16 18.14 -14.20
CA ASP A 104 16.92 16.89 -14.18
C ASP A 104 17.67 16.78 -12.86
N LEU A 105 17.35 15.74 -12.09
CA LEU A 105 17.91 15.43 -10.80
C LEU A 105 18.98 14.35 -10.98
N LYS A 106 20.13 14.53 -10.35
CA LYS A 106 21.16 13.49 -10.38
C LYS A 106 20.75 12.35 -9.45
N ILE A 107 20.91 11.12 -9.91
CA ILE A 107 20.59 9.92 -9.12
C ILE A 107 21.32 9.91 -7.76
N SER A 108 22.57 10.36 -7.73
CA SER A 108 23.34 10.47 -6.48
C SER A 108 22.69 11.39 -5.44
N GLU A 109 21.94 12.40 -5.88
CA GLU A 109 21.29 13.38 -4.99
C GLU A 109 20.00 12.84 -4.38
N LEU A 110 19.45 11.77 -4.97
CA LEU A 110 18.26 11.07 -4.50
C LEU A 110 18.63 9.96 -3.51
N ALA A 111 19.82 9.38 -3.65
CA ALA A 111 20.33 8.33 -2.76
C ALA A 111 20.65 8.82 -1.33
N ASP A 112 21.07 10.08 -1.17
CA ASP A 112 21.44 10.70 0.13
C ASP A 112 20.23 11.03 1.05
N SER A 113 19.02 10.66 0.65
CA SER A 113 17.77 11.14 1.24
C SER A 113 17.30 10.44 2.52
N GLY A 114 18.16 9.65 3.16
CA GLY A 114 17.85 9.06 4.47
C GLY A 114 16.84 7.92 4.43
N GLY A 115 16.57 7.32 3.26
CA GLY A 115 15.86 6.06 3.18
C GLY A 115 16.65 4.98 3.92
N THR A 116 16.05 4.35 4.92
CA THR A 116 16.64 3.16 5.54
C THR A 116 16.81 2.08 4.49
N GLU A 117 17.95 1.38 4.49
CA GLU A 117 18.13 0.25 3.59
C GLU A 117 16.99 -0.75 3.79
N HIS A 118 16.46 -1.27 2.68
CA HIS A 118 15.59 -2.44 2.74
C HIS A 118 16.38 -3.55 3.44
N SER A 119 15.87 -4.05 4.57
CA SER A 119 16.60 -5.04 5.36
C SER A 119 16.48 -6.46 4.80
N ARG A 120 15.67 -6.68 3.75
CA ARG A 120 15.38 -8.01 3.21
C ARG A 120 15.16 -7.98 1.70
N ASN A 121 15.66 -9.02 1.04
CA ASN A 121 15.27 -9.37 -0.32
C ASN A 121 13.74 -9.47 -0.41
N SER A 122 13.16 -8.91 -1.46
CA SER A 122 11.72 -8.97 -1.68
C SER A 122 11.38 -8.93 -3.16
N VAL A 123 10.28 -9.57 -3.53
CA VAL A 123 9.74 -9.49 -4.89
C VAL A 123 8.60 -8.49 -4.90
N VAL A 124 8.71 -7.50 -5.78
CA VAL A 124 7.72 -6.42 -5.93
C VAL A 124 7.23 -6.36 -7.36
N GLY A 125 6.05 -5.81 -7.58
CA GLY A 125 5.57 -5.48 -8.92
C GLY A 125 5.86 -4.02 -9.23
N LEU A 126 6.52 -3.73 -10.35
CA LEU A 126 6.67 -2.37 -10.85
C LEU A 126 5.67 -2.15 -12.00
N VAL A 127 4.85 -1.12 -11.87
CA VAL A 127 3.97 -0.64 -12.94
C VAL A 127 4.53 0.68 -13.47
N GLY A 128 4.62 0.80 -14.78
CA GLY A 128 5.02 2.03 -15.41
C GLY A 128 4.76 2.02 -16.91
N GLN A 129 5.22 3.06 -17.58
CA GLN A 129 5.04 3.24 -19.02
C GLN A 129 6.30 3.81 -19.65
N PHE A 130 6.54 3.49 -20.92
CA PHE A 130 7.62 4.09 -21.71
C PHE A 130 7.11 5.32 -22.44
N VAL A 131 7.90 6.37 -22.43
CA VAL A 131 7.53 7.68 -22.95
C VAL A 131 8.63 8.15 -23.88
N GLU A 132 8.26 8.43 -25.12
CA GLU A 132 9.17 9.04 -26.09
C GLU A 132 9.23 10.54 -25.89
N VAL A 133 10.39 11.05 -25.45
CA VAL A 133 10.57 12.49 -25.16
C VAL A 133 11.20 13.24 -26.34
N ARG A 134 11.89 12.53 -27.23
CA ARG A 134 12.42 13.04 -28.50
C ARG A 134 12.23 11.98 -29.57
N GLU A 135 11.51 12.34 -30.63
CA GLU A 135 11.22 11.47 -31.77
C GLU A 135 12.48 10.71 -32.23
N GLY A 136 12.42 9.38 -32.15
CA GLY A 136 13.44 8.45 -32.60
C GLY A 136 14.75 8.44 -31.81
N GLN A 137 14.88 9.20 -30.72
CA GLN A 137 16.18 9.41 -30.05
C GLN A 137 16.21 9.06 -28.57
N GLN A 138 15.13 9.28 -27.81
CA GLN A 138 15.19 9.08 -26.35
C GLN A 138 13.87 8.61 -25.74
N TRP A 139 13.94 7.41 -25.16
CA TRP A 139 12.89 6.82 -24.35
C TRP A 139 13.20 6.99 -22.86
N LEU A 140 12.24 7.53 -22.13
CA LEU A 140 12.23 7.52 -20.67
C LEU A 140 11.21 6.51 -20.16
N PHE A 141 11.42 6.02 -18.94
CA PHE A 141 10.46 5.19 -18.24
C PHE A 141 9.83 5.99 -17.12
N HIS A 142 8.51 6.06 -17.11
CA HIS A 142 7.75 6.67 -16.03
C HIS A 142 7.23 5.57 -15.10
N PRO A 143 7.88 5.34 -13.93
CA PRO A 143 7.32 4.49 -12.90
C PRO A 143 6.03 5.11 -12.33
N LEU A 144 4.93 4.37 -12.41
CA LEU A 144 3.63 4.79 -11.90
C LEU A 144 3.41 4.31 -10.47
N LYS A 145 3.74 3.04 -10.21
CA LYS A 145 3.45 2.42 -8.91
C LYS A 145 4.34 1.23 -8.62
N ILE A 146 4.62 1.02 -7.34
CA ILE A 146 5.15 -0.25 -6.84
C ILE A 146 4.04 -0.98 -6.11
N VAL A 147 3.88 -2.26 -6.42
CA VAL A 147 3.08 -3.22 -5.69
C VAL A 147 4.01 -3.88 -4.68
N PRO A 148 3.95 -3.47 -3.40
CA PRO A 148 4.83 -4.04 -2.38
C PRO A 148 4.47 -5.49 -2.09
N ASN A 149 5.34 -6.18 -1.37
CA ASN A 149 5.18 -7.54 -0.84
C ASN A 149 5.19 -8.68 -1.84
N SER A 150 4.49 -8.57 -2.97
CA SER A 150 4.47 -9.60 -4.00
C SER A 150 3.95 -9.04 -5.32
N ALA A 151 4.70 -9.27 -6.39
CA ALA A 151 4.25 -9.00 -7.77
C ALA A 151 2.96 -9.79 -8.13
N ILE A 152 2.73 -10.92 -7.46
CA ILE A 152 1.57 -11.79 -7.71
C ILE A 152 0.27 -11.12 -7.27
N THR A 153 0.30 -10.24 -6.26
CA THR A 153 -0.89 -9.58 -5.70
C THR A 153 -1.83 -9.01 -6.78
N TRP A 154 -1.27 -8.39 -7.81
CA TRP A 154 -2.05 -7.81 -8.91
C TRP A 154 -2.22 -8.77 -10.09
N LEU A 155 -1.23 -9.62 -10.36
CA LEU A 155 -1.27 -10.54 -11.50
C LEU A 155 -2.11 -11.79 -11.25
N GLY A 156 -2.39 -12.16 -9.99
CA GLY A 156 -3.03 -13.41 -9.62
C GLY A 156 -4.38 -13.63 -10.30
N ARG A 157 -5.19 -12.57 -10.43
CA ARG A 157 -6.49 -12.62 -11.12
C ARG A 157 -6.40 -12.98 -12.61
N PHE A 158 -5.24 -12.77 -13.21
CA PHE A 158 -4.98 -13.10 -14.62
C PHE A 158 -4.33 -14.47 -14.78
N GLY A 159 -4.06 -15.20 -13.69
CA GLY A 159 -3.31 -16.46 -13.74
C GLY A 159 -3.90 -17.49 -14.70
N GLU A 160 -5.23 -17.54 -14.84
CA GLU A 160 -5.92 -18.46 -15.75
C GLU A 160 -6.00 -17.98 -17.21
N SER A 161 -5.63 -16.73 -17.50
CA SER A 161 -5.72 -16.18 -18.86
C SER A 161 -4.70 -16.78 -19.84
N SER A 162 -3.60 -17.36 -19.34
CA SER A 162 -2.57 -17.99 -20.17
C SER A 162 -1.74 -19.01 -19.39
N PRO A 163 -1.51 -20.22 -19.93
CA PRO A 163 -0.61 -21.20 -19.30
C PRO A 163 0.81 -20.67 -19.08
N LYS A 164 1.31 -19.80 -19.96
CA LYS A 164 2.63 -19.17 -19.84
C LYS A 164 2.68 -18.21 -18.65
N LEU A 165 1.61 -17.42 -18.45
CA LEU A 165 1.48 -16.52 -17.31
C LEU A 165 1.38 -17.32 -16.01
N LEU A 166 0.53 -18.36 -15.96
CA LEU A 166 0.41 -19.23 -14.78
C LEU A 166 1.75 -19.82 -14.35
N LYS A 167 2.51 -20.38 -15.31
CA LYS A 167 3.86 -20.91 -15.05
C LYS A 167 4.81 -19.85 -14.48
N ASN A 168 4.76 -18.63 -15.01
CA ASN A 168 5.58 -17.53 -14.50
C ASN A 168 5.16 -17.11 -13.09
N LEU A 169 3.87 -17.09 -12.78
CA LEU A 169 3.36 -16.79 -11.43
C LEU A 169 3.82 -17.82 -10.41
N HIS A 170 3.77 -19.12 -10.73
CA HIS A 170 4.33 -20.15 -9.85
C HIS A 170 5.84 -20.00 -9.66
N ARG A 171 6.58 -19.62 -10.71
CA ARG A 171 8.02 -19.33 -10.59
C ARG A 171 8.29 -18.16 -9.64
N VAL A 172 7.48 -17.10 -9.71
CA VAL A 172 7.59 -15.96 -8.79
C VAL A 172 7.24 -16.40 -7.36
N ALA A 173 6.20 -17.20 -7.16
CA ALA A 173 5.79 -17.68 -5.84
C ALA A 173 6.88 -18.56 -5.20
N ALA A 174 7.51 -19.43 -6.00
CA ALA A 174 8.64 -20.25 -5.57
C ALA A 174 9.84 -19.38 -5.17
N LEU A 175 10.18 -18.36 -5.97
CA LEU A 175 11.26 -17.42 -5.65
C LEU A 175 11.00 -16.68 -4.33
N GLU A 176 9.77 -16.20 -4.11
CA GLU A 176 9.41 -15.54 -2.84
C GLU A 176 9.55 -16.50 -1.65
N GLN A 177 9.12 -17.76 -1.80
CA GLN A 177 9.25 -18.77 -0.76
C GLN A 177 10.73 -19.16 -0.49
N ASP A 178 11.56 -19.18 -1.54
CA ASP A 178 13.01 -19.40 -1.43
C ASP A 178 13.75 -18.25 -0.76
N ILE A 179 13.22 -17.03 -0.85
CA ILE A 179 13.74 -15.88 -0.08
C ILE A 179 13.36 -16.01 1.40
N ALA A 180 12.16 -16.51 1.68
CA ALA A 180 11.63 -16.66 3.03
C ALA A 180 11.78 -18.10 3.59
N LYS A 181 12.96 -18.73 3.46
CA LYS A 181 13.18 -20.17 3.74
C LYS A 181 12.74 -20.64 5.14
N ASP A 182 12.89 -19.77 6.13
CA ASP A 182 12.57 -20.09 7.54
C ASP A 182 11.10 -19.81 7.90
N SER A 183 10.29 -19.40 6.92
CA SER A 183 8.88 -19.05 7.10
C SER A 183 8.01 -19.70 6.04
N ILE A 184 6.71 -19.74 6.29
CA ILE A 184 5.69 -20.17 5.32
C ILE A 184 5.04 -18.92 4.78
N LEU A 185 5.13 -18.70 3.46
CA LEU A 185 4.32 -17.70 2.80
C LEU A 185 2.95 -18.32 2.48
N ALA A 186 1.91 -17.81 3.13
CA ALA A 186 0.56 -18.34 2.97
C ALA A 186 -0.35 -17.30 2.33
N ASP A 187 -1.10 -17.69 1.31
CA ASP A 187 -2.10 -16.81 0.71
C ASP A 187 -3.29 -16.60 1.66
N ILE A 188 -3.92 -15.43 1.62
CA ILE A 188 -5.10 -15.15 2.42
C ILE A 188 -6.34 -15.42 1.57
N VAL A 189 -7.13 -16.40 1.97
CA VAL A 189 -8.36 -16.76 1.25
C VAL A 189 -9.56 -16.13 1.95
N TYR A 190 -10.11 -15.14 1.28
CA TYR A 190 -11.31 -14.41 1.69
C TYR A 190 -12.19 -14.18 0.48
N VAL A 191 -13.47 -14.50 0.61
CA VAL A 191 -14.49 -14.22 -0.40
C VAL A 191 -15.30 -13.02 0.07
N PRO A 192 -15.15 -11.84 -0.54
CA PRO A 192 -15.97 -10.69 -0.20
C PRO A 192 -17.44 -10.93 -0.60
N ILE A 193 -18.35 -10.33 0.15
CA ILE A 193 -19.80 -10.40 -0.08
C ILE A 193 -20.23 -9.43 -1.20
N ASP A 194 -19.40 -8.44 -1.52
CA ASP A 194 -19.70 -7.37 -2.47
C ASP A 194 -19.21 -7.67 -3.92
N ARG A 195 -19.28 -6.65 -4.80
CA ARG A 195 -18.85 -6.72 -6.21
C ARG A 195 -17.35 -7.03 -6.40
N SER A 196 -16.55 -6.97 -5.33
CA SER A 196 -15.12 -7.28 -5.36
C SER A 196 -14.82 -8.76 -5.57
N ARG A 197 -15.84 -9.63 -5.59
CA ARG A 197 -15.70 -11.07 -5.91
C ARG A 197 -14.97 -11.33 -7.24
N ASN A 198 -15.16 -10.46 -8.24
CA ASN A 198 -14.48 -10.57 -9.53
C ASN A 198 -12.96 -10.30 -9.45
N ILE A 199 -12.49 -9.66 -8.39
CA ILE A 199 -11.07 -9.34 -8.16
C ILE A 199 -10.38 -10.46 -7.36
N THR A 200 -11.14 -11.33 -6.70
CA THR A 200 -10.61 -12.43 -5.87
C THR A 200 -10.46 -13.77 -6.59
N GLY A 201 -11.09 -13.96 -7.76
CA GLY A 201 -10.98 -15.19 -8.56
C GLY A 201 -9.57 -15.37 -9.10
N ARG A 202 -8.92 -16.49 -8.77
CA ARG A 202 -7.52 -16.79 -9.09
C ARG A 202 -7.20 -18.27 -8.88
N PRO A 203 -6.18 -18.81 -9.56
CA PRO A 203 -5.68 -20.15 -9.27
C PRO A 203 -4.92 -20.15 -7.94
N SER A 204 -4.75 -21.33 -7.34
CA SER A 204 -3.87 -21.48 -6.17
C SER A 204 -2.41 -21.34 -6.61
N LEU A 205 -1.69 -20.38 -6.04
CA LEU A 205 -0.33 -20.02 -6.44
C LEU A 205 0.73 -20.32 -5.37
N ARG A 206 0.30 -20.62 -4.13
CA ARG A 206 1.19 -20.94 -3.00
C ARG A 206 0.82 -22.29 -2.43
N ASN A 207 1.80 -22.90 -1.76
CA ASN A 207 1.60 -24.20 -1.13
C ASN A 207 0.67 -24.15 0.08
N TYR A 208 0.47 -22.99 0.73
CA TYR A 208 -0.36 -22.87 1.92
C TYR A 208 -1.36 -21.71 1.79
N GLU A 209 -2.55 -21.91 2.32
CA GLU A 209 -3.65 -20.93 2.34
C GLU A 209 -4.18 -20.73 3.78
N ILE A 210 -4.28 -19.47 4.23
CA ILE A 210 -4.98 -19.08 5.45
C ILE A 210 -6.46 -18.90 5.12
N ASN A 211 -7.31 -19.78 5.64
CA ASN A 211 -8.73 -19.78 5.33
C ASN A 211 -9.50 -18.89 6.33
N CYS A 212 -9.94 -17.71 5.90
CA CYS A 212 -10.62 -16.76 6.78
C CYS A 212 -12.13 -17.00 6.92
N VAL A 213 -12.86 -17.25 5.83
CA VAL A 213 -14.35 -17.28 5.83
C VAL A 213 -14.92 -18.33 4.86
N ILE A 214 -14.23 -19.46 4.64
CA ILE A 214 -14.57 -20.53 3.66
C ILE A 214 -14.19 -20.12 2.23
N GLY A 215 -13.44 -20.98 1.53
CA GLY A 215 -13.09 -20.76 0.12
C GLY A 215 -11.78 -21.37 -0.38
N SER A 216 -10.97 -21.97 0.51
CA SER A 216 -9.74 -22.67 0.09
C SER A 216 -10.07 -23.93 -0.71
N GLY A 217 -9.47 -24.06 -1.89
CA GLY A 217 -9.64 -25.20 -2.79
C GLY A 217 -8.53 -26.26 -2.69
N ILE A 218 -7.52 -26.04 -1.85
CA ILE A 218 -6.37 -26.95 -1.68
C ILE A 218 -6.61 -28.01 -0.60
N ASP A 219 -5.80 -29.07 -0.58
CA ASP A 219 -5.94 -30.14 0.42
C ASP A 219 -5.78 -29.64 1.86
N SER A 220 -6.50 -30.27 2.79
CA SER A 220 -6.59 -29.83 4.20
C SER A 220 -5.24 -29.73 4.91
N GLU A 221 -4.25 -30.55 4.54
CA GLU A 221 -2.90 -30.51 5.11
C GLU A 221 -2.16 -29.18 4.85
N PHE A 222 -2.52 -28.52 3.76
CA PHE A 222 -1.97 -27.25 3.29
C PHE A 222 -2.82 -26.04 3.72
N GLN A 223 -3.97 -26.27 4.33
CA GLN A 223 -4.79 -25.19 4.90
C GLN A 223 -4.31 -24.83 6.31
N ILE A 224 -4.14 -23.53 6.55
CA ILE A 224 -3.83 -22.97 7.86
C ILE A 224 -5.12 -22.36 8.41
N HIS A 225 -5.71 -23.04 9.40
CA HIS A 225 -6.87 -22.52 10.10
C HIS A 225 -6.50 -21.35 11.01
N LEU A 226 -7.43 -20.42 11.20
CA LEU A 226 -7.24 -19.29 12.11
C LEU A 226 -6.94 -19.72 13.57
N ASN A 227 -7.48 -20.87 14.00
CA ASN A 227 -7.20 -21.47 15.31
C ASN A 227 -5.76 -22.01 15.46
N ASP A 228 -5.07 -22.28 14.35
CA ASP A 228 -3.68 -22.78 14.37
C ASP A 228 -2.67 -21.63 14.51
N LEU A 229 -3.10 -20.38 14.35
CA LEU A 229 -2.22 -19.22 14.37
C LEU A 229 -2.10 -18.63 15.78
N MET A 230 -0.86 -18.47 16.23
CA MET A 230 -0.48 -17.71 17.42
C MET A 230 0.10 -16.36 17.00
N VAL A 231 -0.12 -15.34 17.84
CA VAL A 231 0.38 -13.97 17.69
C VAL A 231 1.40 -13.70 18.79
N SER A 232 2.51 -13.08 18.43
CA SER A 232 3.44 -12.43 19.36
C SER A 232 3.94 -11.11 18.78
N VAL A 233 4.56 -10.28 19.63
CA VAL A 233 5.20 -9.04 19.19
C VAL A 233 6.66 -9.04 19.61
N VAL A 234 7.55 -9.00 18.62
CA VAL A 234 9.01 -9.01 18.82
C VAL A 234 9.58 -7.76 18.17
N ASN A 235 10.28 -6.92 18.94
CA ASN A 235 10.86 -5.67 18.45
C ASN A 235 9.84 -4.77 17.72
N GLY A 236 8.61 -4.69 18.25
CA GLY A 236 7.51 -3.93 17.65
C GLY A 236 6.86 -4.58 16.42
N GLN A 237 7.37 -5.72 15.95
CA GLN A 237 6.81 -6.46 14.82
C GLN A 237 5.84 -7.53 15.28
N VAL A 238 4.65 -7.56 14.68
CA VAL A 238 3.69 -8.65 14.86
C VAL A 238 4.19 -9.89 14.11
N ILE A 239 4.24 -11.02 14.80
CA ILE A 239 4.66 -12.32 14.28
C ILE A 239 3.50 -13.30 14.38
N LEU A 240 3.27 -14.06 13.29
CA LEU A 240 2.33 -15.18 13.28
C LEU A 240 3.10 -16.49 13.23
N ARG A 241 2.67 -17.47 14.02
CA ARG A 241 3.25 -18.81 14.03
C ARG A 241 2.15 -19.86 13.99
N SER A 242 2.30 -20.85 13.12
CA SER A 242 1.44 -22.04 13.13
C SER A 242 1.88 -22.99 14.26
N VAL A 243 0.93 -23.46 15.07
CA VAL A 243 1.18 -24.46 16.12
C VAL A 243 1.50 -25.81 15.51
N ARG A 244 0.70 -26.24 14.54
CA ARG A 244 0.83 -27.50 13.81
C ARG A 244 2.15 -27.60 13.08
N LEU A 245 2.50 -26.56 12.31
CA LEU A 245 3.70 -26.56 11.46
C LEU A 245 4.95 -26.10 12.22
N GLY A 246 4.80 -25.46 13.38
CA GLY A 246 5.91 -24.97 14.20
C GLY A 246 6.76 -23.90 13.51
N LYS A 247 6.23 -23.25 12.47
CA LYS A 247 6.93 -22.24 11.66
C LYS A 247 6.21 -20.90 11.70
N ARG A 248 6.98 -19.83 11.49
CA ARG A 248 6.44 -18.50 11.23
C ARG A 248 5.61 -18.56 9.95
N VAL A 249 4.43 -17.95 10.00
CA VAL A 249 3.53 -17.77 8.85
C VAL A 249 3.55 -16.30 8.48
N ILE A 250 3.78 -16.00 7.21
CA ILE A 250 3.70 -14.63 6.69
C ILE A 250 2.53 -14.58 5.71
N PRO A 251 1.43 -13.88 6.06
CA PRO A 251 0.31 -13.70 5.15
C PRO A 251 0.79 -12.96 3.89
N ARG A 252 0.43 -13.47 2.72
CA ARG A 252 0.85 -12.91 1.43
C ARG A 252 -0.28 -13.02 0.41
N PRO A 253 -1.20 -12.04 0.38
CA PRO A 253 -2.37 -12.11 -0.48
C PRO A 253 -1.97 -12.14 -1.96
N THR A 254 -2.63 -12.98 -2.76
CA THR A 254 -2.44 -13.06 -4.22
C THR A 254 -3.53 -12.36 -5.03
N CYS A 255 -4.31 -11.51 -4.37
CA CYS A 255 -5.33 -10.69 -5.01
C CYS A 255 -5.21 -9.23 -4.59
N ALA A 256 -5.66 -8.33 -5.46
CA ALA A 256 -5.61 -6.89 -5.26
C ALA A 256 -6.78 -6.37 -4.40
N HIS A 257 -7.37 -7.21 -3.56
CA HIS A 257 -8.46 -6.80 -2.67
C HIS A 257 -7.92 -5.91 -1.55
N SER A 258 -8.57 -4.77 -1.31
CA SER A 258 -8.20 -3.91 -0.18
C SER A 258 -8.64 -4.56 1.13
N THR A 259 -7.67 -5.03 1.91
CA THR A 259 -7.94 -5.67 3.21
C THR A 259 -8.38 -4.67 4.27
N ALA A 260 -8.06 -3.39 4.12
CA ALA A 260 -8.28 -2.35 5.13
C ALA A 260 -9.67 -1.68 5.09
N LEU A 261 -10.58 -2.16 4.24
CA LEU A 261 -11.93 -1.58 4.15
C LEU A 261 -12.72 -1.82 5.45
N PRO A 262 -13.44 -0.83 5.98
CA PRO A 262 -14.13 -0.94 7.28
C PRO A 262 -15.14 -2.08 7.37
N HIS A 263 -15.79 -2.45 6.25
CA HIS A 263 -16.77 -3.54 6.22
C HIS A 263 -16.17 -4.95 6.22
N ASN A 264 -14.84 -5.07 6.06
CA ASN A 264 -14.16 -6.35 6.15
C ASN A 264 -14.08 -6.84 7.61
N PRO A 265 -14.09 -8.16 7.87
CA PRO A 265 -13.87 -8.70 9.21
C PRO A 265 -12.51 -8.27 9.79
N ALA A 266 -12.49 -7.89 11.07
CA ALA A 266 -11.28 -7.38 11.75
C ALA A 266 -10.06 -8.32 11.62
N ILE A 267 -10.27 -9.64 11.68
CA ILE A 267 -9.20 -10.63 11.51
C ILE A 267 -8.61 -10.62 10.09
N TYR A 268 -9.42 -10.37 9.05
CA TYR A 268 -8.95 -10.23 7.69
C TYR A 268 -8.20 -8.91 7.48
N GLN A 269 -8.70 -7.82 8.07
CA GLN A 269 -7.98 -6.54 8.10
C GLN A 269 -6.61 -6.69 8.78
N PHE A 270 -6.57 -7.40 9.92
CA PHE A 270 -5.35 -7.68 10.68
C PHE A 270 -4.34 -8.48 9.87
N LEU A 271 -4.73 -9.61 9.27
CA LEU A 271 -3.84 -10.41 8.41
C LEU A 271 -3.31 -9.60 7.22
N GLY A 272 -4.16 -8.76 6.63
CA GLY A 272 -3.76 -7.82 5.59
C GLY A 272 -2.73 -6.79 6.07
N ALA A 273 -2.87 -6.25 7.28
CA ALA A 273 -1.89 -5.34 7.86
C ALA A 273 -0.57 -6.04 8.18
N VAL A 274 -0.60 -7.25 8.76
CA VAL A 274 0.60 -8.07 8.98
C VAL A 274 1.31 -8.37 7.66
N SER A 275 0.58 -8.60 6.57
CA SER A 275 1.18 -8.79 5.24
C SER A 275 1.97 -7.57 4.76
N LYS A 276 1.52 -6.36 5.10
CA LYS A 276 2.14 -5.10 4.72
C LYS A 276 3.35 -4.72 5.58
N GLN A 277 3.46 -5.28 6.79
CA GLN A 277 4.58 -5.06 7.71
C GLN A 277 5.94 -5.52 7.12
N CYS A 278 5.94 -6.41 6.13
CA CYS A 278 7.15 -7.08 5.66
C CYS A 278 7.89 -6.34 4.53
N THR A 279 7.22 -5.44 3.81
CA THR A 279 7.85 -4.65 2.74
C THR A 279 7.07 -3.38 2.56
N ASP A 280 7.70 -2.27 2.89
CA ASP A 280 7.18 -0.95 2.60
C ASP A 280 8.17 -0.24 1.70
N VAL A 281 7.91 -0.30 0.40
CA VAL A 281 8.78 0.27 -0.62
C VAL A 281 7.94 1.18 -1.49
N GLY A 282 8.51 2.31 -1.89
CA GLY A 282 7.81 3.26 -2.73
C GLY A 282 8.77 4.11 -3.53
N PHE A 283 8.18 4.97 -4.36
CA PHE A 283 8.89 6.07 -4.99
C PHE A 283 8.75 7.34 -4.14
N PRO A 284 9.73 8.26 -4.23
CA PRO A 284 9.59 9.58 -3.63
C PRO A 284 8.35 10.28 -4.21
N ASP A 285 7.58 10.90 -3.33
CA ASP A 285 6.42 11.70 -3.71
C ASP A 285 6.67 13.16 -3.31
N PHE A 286 6.85 14.01 -4.31
CA PHE A 286 7.12 15.43 -4.15
C PHE A 286 5.84 16.25 -3.94
N THR A 287 4.68 15.70 -4.30
CA THR A 287 3.42 16.44 -4.34
C THR A 287 2.97 16.94 -2.95
N PRO A 288 2.95 16.12 -1.88
CA PRO A 288 2.51 16.59 -0.56
C PRO A 288 3.28 17.82 -0.07
N ALA A 289 4.57 17.86 -0.37
CA ALA A 289 5.45 18.92 0.08
C ALA A 289 5.43 20.16 -0.82
N LEU A 290 5.23 19.98 -2.12
CA LEU A 290 5.45 21.03 -3.13
C LEU A 290 4.17 21.54 -3.78
N LYS A 291 2.99 20.97 -3.48
CA LYS A 291 1.71 21.45 -4.05
C LYS A 291 1.43 22.93 -3.83
N VAL A 292 1.99 23.52 -2.77
CA VAL A 292 1.86 24.95 -2.43
C VAL A 292 2.45 25.87 -3.50
N LEU A 293 3.34 25.37 -4.36
CA LEU A 293 3.93 26.13 -5.45
C LEU A 293 2.94 26.38 -6.60
N GLY A 294 1.78 25.70 -6.62
CA GLY A 294 0.77 25.81 -7.69
C GLY A 294 1.17 25.15 -9.02
N HIS A 295 2.47 24.98 -9.25
CA HIS A 295 3.04 24.31 -10.41
C HIS A 295 4.30 23.55 -10.02
N LEU A 296 4.46 22.37 -10.61
CA LEU A 296 5.59 21.48 -10.41
C LEU A 296 6.12 21.06 -11.79
N PRO A 297 7.36 21.42 -12.17
CA PRO A 297 7.94 20.97 -13.43
C PRO A 297 8.10 19.45 -13.46
N ARG A 298 8.18 18.89 -14.66
CA ARG A 298 8.55 17.49 -14.86
C ARG A 298 9.90 17.22 -14.21
N MET A 299 9.94 16.23 -13.32
CA MET A 299 11.17 15.80 -12.67
C MET A 299 11.69 14.54 -13.34
N THR A 300 12.92 14.60 -13.81
CA THR A 300 13.62 13.47 -14.44
C THR A 300 14.87 13.12 -13.66
N ALA A 301 15.31 11.87 -13.80
CA ALA A 301 16.63 11.45 -13.33
C ALA A 301 17.16 10.34 -14.26
N GLY A 302 18.18 10.66 -15.06
CA GLY A 302 18.72 9.73 -16.04
C GLY A 302 17.68 9.30 -17.08
N ARG A 303 17.22 8.04 -17.01
CA ARG A 303 16.18 7.49 -17.91
C ARG A 303 14.78 7.43 -17.28
N LEU A 304 14.57 8.09 -16.15
CA LEU A 304 13.35 8.01 -15.38
C LEU A 304 12.60 9.33 -15.34
N ILE A 305 11.27 9.25 -15.40
CA ILE A 305 10.36 10.36 -15.09
C ILE A 305 9.83 10.12 -13.69
N LEU A 306 10.35 10.87 -12.71
CA LEU A 306 10.00 10.70 -11.30
C LEU A 306 8.63 11.29 -10.99
N SER A 307 8.37 12.47 -11.55
CA SER A 307 7.07 13.13 -11.53
C SER A 307 6.84 13.76 -12.90
N PRO A 308 5.68 13.55 -13.53
CA PRO A 308 5.28 14.39 -14.65
C PRO A 308 5.07 15.83 -14.17
N GLU A 309 4.99 16.75 -15.11
CA GLU A 309 4.62 18.14 -14.84
C GLU A 309 3.19 18.21 -14.27
N LYS A 310 3.01 19.00 -13.20
CA LYS A 310 1.74 19.13 -12.48
C LYS A 310 1.35 20.58 -12.25
N TRP A 311 0.06 20.83 -12.23
CA TRP A 311 -0.57 22.09 -11.85
C TRP A 311 -1.60 21.82 -10.75
N PHE A 312 -1.60 22.67 -9.73
CA PHE A 312 -2.50 22.59 -8.60
C PHE A 312 -3.38 23.84 -8.62
N PHE A 313 -4.65 23.67 -8.98
CA PHE A 313 -5.60 24.78 -8.96
C PHE A 313 -6.42 24.71 -7.67
N ASP A 314 -6.33 25.77 -6.89
CA ASP A 314 -7.14 25.95 -5.68
C ASP A 314 -8.51 26.55 -6.03
N SER A 315 -9.36 26.73 -5.02
CA SER A 315 -10.71 27.26 -5.24
C SER A 315 -10.70 28.68 -5.80
N SER A 316 -9.65 29.48 -5.51
CA SER A 316 -9.54 30.84 -6.03
C SER A 316 -9.25 30.83 -7.53
N THR A 317 -8.31 29.99 -7.96
CA THR A 317 -7.94 29.78 -9.37
C THR A 317 -9.12 29.23 -10.16
N ILE A 318 -9.81 28.20 -9.64
CA ILE A 318 -10.98 27.62 -10.32
C ILE A 318 -12.08 28.66 -10.51
N ARG A 319 -12.41 29.45 -9.47
CA ARG A 319 -13.41 30.52 -9.59
C ARG A 319 -13.01 31.57 -10.63
N HIS A 320 -11.74 31.93 -10.70
CA HIS A 320 -11.24 32.85 -11.71
C HIS A 320 -11.43 32.30 -13.12
N LEU A 321 -11.05 31.05 -13.37
CA LEU A 321 -11.23 30.38 -14.67
C LEU A 321 -12.71 30.29 -15.07
N LEU A 322 -13.59 29.90 -14.15
CA LEU A 322 -15.03 29.84 -14.40
C LEU A 322 -15.61 31.21 -14.74
N SER A 323 -15.12 32.30 -14.11
CA SER A 323 -15.55 33.66 -14.42
C SER A 323 -15.15 34.11 -15.83
N ILE A 324 -13.98 33.69 -16.33
CA ILE A 324 -13.57 33.92 -17.72
C ILE A 324 -14.50 33.17 -18.66
N ASN A 325 -14.80 31.90 -18.37
CA ASN A 325 -15.72 31.11 -19.18
C ASN A 325 -17.13 31.73 -19.24
N GLU A 326 -17.64 32.26 -18.13
CA GLU A 326 -18.95 32.93 -18.09
C GLU A 326 -18.99 34.23 -18.91
N ARG A 327 -17.90 35.01 -18.92
CA ARG A 327 -17.84 36.31 -19.59
C ARG A 327 -17.44 36.23 -21.06
N ASN A 328 -16.50 35.33 -21.38
CA ASN A 328 -15.81 35.29 -22.67
C ASN A 328 -15.93 33.95 -23.39
N GLY A 329 -16.51 32.94 -22.74
CA GLY A 329 -16.69 31.59 -23.27
C GLY A 329 -15.49 30.66 -23.07
N VAL A 330 -15.72 29.38 -23.34
CA VAL A 330 -14.75 28.30 -23.06
C VAL A 330 -13.44 28.47 -23.81
N ILE A 331 -13.48 28.93 -25.05
CA ILE A 331 -12.28 29.09 -25.90
C ILE A 331 -11.31 30.09 -25.27
N GLU A 332 -11.81 31.20 -24.73
CA GLU A 332 -10.97 32.20 -24.07
C GLU A 332 -10.41 31.69 -22.75
N MET A 333 -11.22 30.96 -21.97
CA MET A 333 -10.74 30.31 -20.75
C MET A 333 -9.58 29.34 -21.06
N ILE A 334 -9.72 28.50 -22.09
CA ILE A 334 -8.69 27.54 -22.50
C ILE A 334 -7.44 28.27 -23.02
N ARG A 335 -7.61 29.33 -23.81
CA ARG A 335 -6.51 30.19 -24.24
C ARG A 335 -5.77 30.80 -23.04
N HIS A 336 -6.51 31.30 -22.06
CA HIS A 336 -5.95 31.84 -20.82
C HIS A 336 -5.16 30.77 -20.06
N ILE A 337 -5.71 29.56 -19.94
CA ILE A 337 -5.03 28.42 -19.32
C ILE A 337 -3.72 28.07 -20.02
N MET A 338 -3.73 27.96 -21.36
CA MET A 338 -2.55 27.61 -22.14
C MET A 338 -1.49 28.71 -22.16
N THR A 339 -1.87 29.97 -22.00
CA THR A 339 -0.93 31.11 -22.06
C THR A 339 -0.39 31.51 -20.68
N VAL A 340 -1.26 31.60 -19.67
CA VAL A 340 -0.90 32.05 -18.31
C VAL A 340 -0.34 30.91 -17.48
N PHE A 341 -1.04 29.78 -17.46
CA PHE A 341 -0.61 28.61 -16.68
C PHE A 341 0.31 27.68 -17.48
N LYS A 342 0.48 27.94 -18.79
CA LYS A 342 1.32 27.16 -19.71
C LYS A 342 0.98 25.67 -19.73
N LEU A 343 -0.30 25.33 -19.54
CA LEU A 343 -0.75 23.94 -19.62
C LEU A 343 -0.54 23.40 -21.05
N PRO A 344 -0.09 22.15 -21.20
CA PRO A 344 0.03 21.51 -22.49
C PRO A 344 -1.34 21.24 -23.10
N ARG A 345 -1.34 20.93 -24.39
CA ARG A 345 -2.56 20.57 -25.12
C ARG A 345 -3.27 19.36 -24.51
N CYS A 346 -2.53 18.33 -24.11
CA CYS A 346 -3.09 17.10 -23.54
C CYS A 346 -2.75 17.01 -22.05
N ILE A 347 -3.78 16.87 -21.22
CA ILE A 347 -3.68 16.87 -19.76
C ILE A 347 -4.42 15.68 -19.16
N THR A 348 -4.14 15.39 -17.90
CA THR A 348 -4.84 14.41 -17.07
C THR A 348 -5.37 15.12 -15.82
N MET A 349 -6.67 15.03 -15.57
CA MET A 349 -7.31 15.52 -14.36
C MET A 349 -7.41 14.39 -13.33
N THR A 350 -6.91 14.59 -12.11
CA THR A 350 -7.05 13.61 -11.02
C THR A 350 -8.38 13.83 -10.31
N LEU A 351 -9.39 13.01 -10.65
CA LEU A 351 -10.74 13.07 -10.06
C LEU A 351 -10.99 11.89 -9.12
N GLU A 352 -12.01 11.98 -8.27
CA GLU A 352 -12.41 10.89 -7.35
C GLU A 352 -12.77 9.59 -8.09
N ALA A 353 -13.42 9.70 -9.26
CA ALA A 353 -13.79 8.56 -10.08
C ALA A 353 -12.60 7.90 -10.80
N GLY A 354 -11.44 8.56 -10.80
CA GLY A 354 -10.23 8.15 -11.51
C GLY A 354 -9.67 9.26 -12.40
N PRO A 355 -8.48 9.04 -12.98
CA PRO A 355 -7.85 10.00 -13.87
C PRO A 355 -8.65 10.16 -15.16
N LEU A 356 -8.83 11.40 -15.60
CA LEU A 356 -9.51 11.76 -16.85
C LEU A 356 -8.55 12.50 -17.78
N GLU A 357 -8.19 11.86 -18.89
CA GLU A 357 -7.35 12.49 -19.91
C GLU A 357 -8.15 13.33 -20.90
N LEU A 358 -7.66 14.54 -21.19
CA LEU A 358 -8.31 15.49 -22.06
C LEU A 358 -7.35 16.12 -23.06
N ASN A 359 -7.78 16.23 -24.31
CA ASN A 359 -7.14 17.05 -25.34
C ASN A 359 -7.85 18.40 -25.41
N LEU A 360 -7.22 19.45 -24.88
CA LEU A 360 -7.79 20.80 -24.82
C LEU A 360 -7.92 21.49 -26.18
N SER A 361 -7.46 20.89 -27.28
CA SER A 361 -7.80 21.36 -28.64
C SER A 361 -9.14 20.83 -29.15
N ASP A 362 -9.72 19.82 -28.51
CA ASP A 362 -11.03 19.26 -28.87
C ASP A 362 -12.16 19.97 -28.11
N ILE A 363 -13.20 20.41 -28.82
CA ILE A 363 -14.28 21.22 -28.26
C ILE A 363 -15.17 20.46 -27.25
N ILE A 364 -15.31 19.14 -27.43
CA ILE A 364 -16.06 18.28 -26.52
C ILE A 364 -15.26 18.14 -25.22
N HIS A 365 -13.95 17.91 -25.33
CA HIS A 365 -13.06 17.80 -24.17
C HIS A 365 -12.99 19.10 -23.37
N GLN A 366 -12.98 20.26 -24.03
CA GLN A 366 -13.08 21.57 -23.37
C GLN A 366 -14.39 21.72 -22.57
N SER A 367 -15.50 21.22 -23.11
CA SER A 367 -16.80 21.26 -22.43
C SER A 367 -16.82 20.34 -21.20
N ILE A 368 -16.20 19.16 -21.31
CA ILE A 368 -16.01 18.23 -20.18
C ILE A 368 -15.14 18.89 -19.10
N PHE A 369 -14.01 19.50 -19.49
CA PHE A 369 -13.12 20.21 -18.57
C PHE A 369 -13.86 21.25 -17.71
N VAL A 370 -14.67 22.12 -18.34
CA VAL A 370 -15.50 23.11 -17.63
C VAL A 370 -16.50 22.45 -16.69
N LYS A 371 -17.15 21.36 -17.13
CA LYS A 371 -18.16 20.64 -16.33
C LYS A 371 -17.54 20.05 -15.06
N GLU A 372 -16.36 19.45 -15.17
CA GLU A 372 -15.67 18.87 -14.01
C GLU A 372 -15.18 19.97 -13.05
N LEU A 373 -14.62 21.07 -13.57
CA LEU A 373 -14.20 22.21 -12.74
C LEU A 373 -15.32 22.83 -11.90
N LYS A 374 -16.59 22.72 -12.33
CA LYS A 374 -17.74 23.24 -11.56
C LYS A 374 -18.11 22.40 -10.34
N GLN A 375 -17.65 21.15 -10.28
CA GLN A 375 -18.03 20.19 -9.24
C GLN A 375 -16.98 20.04 -8.14
N ILE A 376 -15.81 20.65 -8.31
CA ILE A 376 -14.65 20.45 -7.44
C ILE A 376 -14.14 21.77 -6.86
N SER A 377 -13.57 21.70 -5.66
CA SER A 377 -12.99 22.85 -4.95
C SER A 377 -11.53 23.12 -5.29
N ASP A 378 -10.82 22.09 -5.70
CA ASP A 378 -9.41 22.07 -5.98
C ASP A 378 -9.11 20.87 -6.89
N ILE A 379 -8.01 20.94 -7.64
CA ILE A 379 -7.65 19.89 -8.58
C ILE A 379 -6.14 19.83 -8.81
N GLU A 380 -5.63 18.59 -8.89
CA GLU A 380 -4.35 18.27 -9.51
C GLU A 380 -4.56 17.95 -11.00
N ILE A 381 -3.87 18.69 -11.85
CA ILE A 381 -3.80 18.47 -13.29
C ILE A 381 -2.36 18.08 -13.62
N MET A 382 -2.19 17.08 -14.47
CA MET A 382 -0.88 16.59 -14.90
C MET A 382 -0.78 16.67 -16.43
N GLU A 383 0.42 16.73 -16.98
CA GLU A 383 0.58 16.48 -18.41
C GLU A 383 0.14 15.05 -18.76
N SER A 384 -0.48 14.86 -19.93
CA SER A 384 -0.85 13.50 -20.38
C SER A 384 0.37 12.80 -20.94
N MET A 385 0.80 11.72 -20.30
CA MET A 385 1.95 10.93 -20.76
C MET A 385 1.61 10.03 -21.95
N SER A 386 0.34 9.61 -22.09
CA SER A 386 -0.09 8.69 -23.12
C SER A 386 -0.41 9.39 -24.46
N GLN A 387 -0.83 10.66 -24.42
CA GLN A 387 -1.23 11.42 -25.61
C GLN A 387 -0.17 12.40 -26.11
N SER A 388 0.78 12.79 -25.26
CA SER A 388 1.83 13.77 -25.61
C SER A 388 3.06 13.17 -26.28
N SER A 389 3.22 11.84 -26.20
CA SER A 389 4.48 11.15 -26.47
C SER A 389 4.21 9.89 -27.30
N GLY A 390 5.15 9.50 -28.16
CA GLY A 390 5.06 8.26 -28.91
C GLY A 390 5.01 7.03 -27.99
N SER A 391 4.28 5.99 -28.42
CA SER A 391 4.20 4.70 -27.73
C SER A 391 5.05 3.65 -28.45
N PRO A 392 5.77 2.78 -27.74
CA PRO A 392 6.46 1.64 -28.34
C PRO A 392 5.49 0.55 -28.81
N VAL A 393 4.20 0.63 -28.43
CA VAL A 393 3.16 -0.31 -28.86
C VAL A 393 2.52 0.23 -30.12
N ILE A 394 2.88 -0.38 -31.25
CA ILE A 394 2.49 0.03 -32.60
C ILE A 394 1.81 -1.17 -33.29
N ASP A 395 0.68 -0.94 -33.95
CA ASP A 395 0.05 -1.96 -34.80
C ASP A 395 0.73 -2.09 -36.17
N VAL A 396 0.18 -2.94 -37.04
CA VAL A 396 0.68 -3.18 -38.39
C VAL A 396 0.44 -1.99 -39.34
N GLN A 397 -0.42 -1.04 -38.95
CA GLN A 397 -0.74 0.18 -39.69
C GLN A 397 0.13 1.38 -39.25
N GLY A 398 0.92 1.23 -38.18
CA GLY A 398 1.71 2.32 -37.62
C GLY A 398 0.97 3.15 -36.56
N CYS A 399 -0.20 2.73 -36.10
CA CYS A 399 -0.92 3.42 -35.03
C CYS A 399 -0.33 3.09 -33.67
N HIS A 400 -0.13 4.12 -32.84
CA HIS A 400 0.38 4.01 -31.49
C HIS A 400 -0.75 3.76 -30.47
N TYR A 401 -0.49 2.94 -29.45
CA TYR A 401 -1.46 2.61 -28.41
C TYR A 401 -0.95 2.99 -27.03
N ALA A 402 -1.82 3.56 -26.19
CA ALA A 402 -1.54 3.72 -24.77
C ALA A 402 -1.20 2.36 -24.14
N HIS A 403 -0.21 2.32 -23.26
CA HIS A 403 0.26 1.07 -22.68
C HIS A 403 0.78 1.29 -21.26
N GLU A 404 0.69 0.22 -20.47
CA GLU A 404 1.40 0.09 -19.20
C GLU A 404 2.12 -1.25 -19.21
N VAL A 405 3.29 -1.31 -18.57
CA VAL A 405 4.04 -2.54 -18.35
C VAL A 405 4.03 -2.88 -16.88
N PHE A 406 3.79 -4.15 -16.58
CA PHE A 406 3.92 -4.72 -15.25
C PHE A 406 5.18 -5.60 -15.21
N LEU A 407 6.14 -5.23 -14.37
CA LEU A 407 7.45 -5.86 -14.27
C LEU A 407 7.63 -6.46 -12.86
N PRO A 408 7.58 -7.78 -12.68
CA PRO A 408 8.02 -8.42 -11.44
C PRO A 408 9.53 -8.17 -11.24
N MET A 409 9.91 -7.60 -10.12
CA MET A 409 11.29 -7.25 -9.79
C MET A 409 11.72 -7.90 -8.48
N LEU A 410 12.94 -8.42 -8.46
CA LEU A 410 13.61 -8.86 -7.23
C LEU A 410 14.47 -7.70 -6.72
N LEU A 411 14.09 -7.14 -5.58
CA LEU A 411 14.93 -6.23 -4.81
C LEU A 411 15.93 -7.08 -4.03
N ARG A 412 17.22 -6.84 -4.27
CA ARG A 412 18.32 -7.50 -3.55
C ARG A 412 18.94 -6.54 -2.56
N THR A 413 19.26 -7.05 -1.39
CA THR A 413 19.91 -6.32 -0.32
C THR A 413 21.24 -7.01 -0.06
N ASP A 414 22.35 -6.28 -0.14
CA ASP A 414 23.70 -6.84 0.09
C ASP A 414 23.91 -7.18 1.58
N THR A 415 23.05 -6.65 2.46
CA THR A 415 23.05 -6.93 3.89
C THR A 415 22.26 -8.19 4.21
N THR A 416 22.97 -9.22 4.69
CA THR A 416 22.39 -10.38 5.38
C THR A 416 21.92 -9.96 6.79
N ALA A 417 21.02 -8.98 6.88
CA ALA A 417 20.58 -8.43 8.15
C ALA A 417 19.29 -9.12 8.61
N ASN A 418 19.45 -10.33 9.17
CA ASN A 418 18.75 -10.88 10.33
C ASN A 418 19.07 -12.38 10.42
N GLY A 419 19.58 -12.82 11.58
CA GLY A 419 19.68 -14.24 11.89
C GLY A 419 18.30 -14.92 11.88
N PRO A 420 18.25 -16.26 11.85
CA PRO A 420 16.98 -17.00 11.91
C PRO A 420 16.15 -16.49 13.10
N TYR A 421 14.84 -16.34 12.89
CA TYR A 421 13.91 -16.03 13.97
C TYR A 421 14.05 -17.13 15.03
N GLU A 422 14.68 -16.80 16.17
CA GLU A 422 14.70 -17.69 17.32
C GLU A 422 13.28 -17.76 17.86
N VAL A 423 12.72 -18.97 17.84
CA VAL A 423 11.41 -19.26 18.40
C VAL A 423 11.43 -18.83 19.87
N PRO A 424 10.65 -17.81 20.28
CA PRO A 424 10.50 -17.48 21.69
C PRO A 424 10.07 -18.76 22.41
N ASN A 425 10.79 -19.11 23.48
CA ASN A 425 10.72 -20.38 24.21
C ASN A 425 9.49 -21.23 23.91
N LYS A 426 9.71 -22.40 23.30
CA LYS A 426 8.70 -23.43 22.99
C LYS A 426 7.59 -23.42 24.06
N LEU A 427 6.33 -23.23 23.64
CA LEU A 427 5.15 -23.47 24.47
C LEU A 427 5.40 -24.71 25.35
N PRO A 428 5.22 -24.63 26.68
CA PRO A 428 5.32 -25.78 27.55
C PRO A 428 4.55 -26.95 26.93
N ARG A 429 5.15 -28.14 26.94
CA ARG A 429 4.60 -29.35 26.27
C ARG A 429 3.12 -29.59 26.58
N ILE A 430 2.67 -29.15 27.76
CA ILE A 430 1.29 -29.15 28.28
C ILE A 430 0.32 -28.29 27.45
N LEU A 431 0.71 -27.07 27.03
CA LEU A 431 -0.12 -26.20 26.19
C LEU A 431 -0.22 -26.73 24.76
N ARG A 432 0.85 -27.35 24.25
CA ARG A 432 0.85 -28.01 22.93
C ARG A 432 -0.09 -29.22 22.90
N SER A 433 -0.13 -30.03 23.97
CA SER A 433 -1.10 -31.13 24.09
C SER A 433 -2.54 -30.63 24.27
N LYS A 434 -2.76 -29.52 24.98
CA LYS A 434 -4.10 -28.92 25.14
C LYS A 434 -4.62 -28.29 23.84
N LEU A 435 -3.75 -27.63 23.05
CA LEU A 435 -4.09 -27.05 21.75
C LEU A 435 -4.34 -28.10 20.67
N ASN A 436 -3.53 -29.18 20.62
CA ASN A 436 -3.81 -30.31 19.73
C ASN A 436 -5.13 -31.00 20.11
N ALA A 437 -5.39 -31.19 21.41
CA ALA A 437 -6.70 -31.69 21.86
C ALA A 437 -7.85 -30.76 21.45
N TRP A 438 -7.65 -29.43 21.48
CA TRP A 438 -8.63 -28.45 20.99
C TRP A 438 -8.86 -28.53 19.47
N ALA A 439 -7.83 -28.80 18.68
CA ALA A 439 -7.95 -28.98 17.23
C ALA A 439 -8.66 -30.30 16.87
N ASP A 440 -8.45 -31.36 17.65
CA ASP A 440 -9.08 -32.67 17.47
C ASP A 440 -10.55 -32.72 17.98
N LEU A 441 -11.00 -31.71 18.75
CA LEU A 441 -12.31 -31.68 19.42
C LEU A 441 -13.49 -31.21 18.54
N PHE A 442 -13.29 -30.89 17.26
CA PHE A 442 -14.39 -30.39 16.42
C PHE A 442 -14.53 -31.11 15.06
N PRO A 443 -15.23 -32.26 15.07
CA PRO A 443 -16.30 -32.53 14.12
C PRO A 443 -17.63 -32.56 14.89
N GLY A 444 -18.37 -31.44 14.87
CA GLY A 444 -19.82 -31.41 15.12
C GLY A 444 -20.31 -31.82 16.52
N ASN A 445 -20.01 -31.06 17.57
CA ASN A 445 -20.94 -30.74 18.67
C ASN A 445 -20.34 -29.70 19.63
N PRO A 446 -21.16 -28.85 20.29
CA PRO A 446 -20.66 -27.80 21.17
C PRO A 446 -20.31 -28.39 22.54
N VAL A 447 -19.07 -28.27 22.99
CA VAL A 447 -18.69 -28.58 24.37
C VAL A 447 -17.96 -27.40 25.02
N SER A 448 -18.38 -27.17 26.26
CA SER A 448 -17.97 -26.14 27.20
C SER A 448 -16.45 -26.05 27.39
N VAL A 449 -15.97 -24.81 27.38
CA VAL A 449 -14.58 -24.45 27.60
C VAL A 449 -14.25 -24.54 29.09
N ASN A 450 -13.64 -25.65 29.52
CA ASN A 450 -12.86 -25.72 30.76
C ASN A 450 -11.36 -25.58 30.45
N ALA A 451 -10.99 -24.49 29.77
CA ALA A 451 -9.61 -24.01 29.84
C ALA A 451 -9.53 -23.11 31.07
N GLU A 452 -8.76 -23.53 32.09
CA GLU A 452 -8.34 -22.66 33.18
C GLU A 452 -7.54 -21.49 32.61
N PHE A 453 -8.25 -20.48 32.11
CA PHE A 453 -7.85 -19.10 32.34
C PHE A 453 -7.64 -18.99 33.84
N GLN A 454 -6.48 -18.53 34.30
CA GLN A 454 -6.41 -18.04 35.67
C GLN A 454 -7.57 -17.06 35.83
N PRO A 455 -8.51 -17.33 36.75
CA PRO A 455 -9.68 -16.48 36.86
C PRO A 455 -9.16 -15.09 37.16
N ALA A 456 -9.67 -14.09 36.43
CA ALA A 456 -9.65 -12.73 36.95
C ALA A 456 -10.13 -12.84 38.39
N PHE A 457 -9.27 -12.56 39.37
CA PHE A 457 -9.64 -12.66 40.78
C PHE A 457 -10.84 -11.75 40.98
N GLN A 458 -12.01 -12.36 41.10
CA GLN A 458 -13.22 -11.64 41.45
C GLN A 458 -12.94 -10.99 42.82
N PRO A 459 -13.43 -9.76 43.06
CA PRO A 459 -13.40 -9.18 44.40
C PRO A 459 -14.08 -10.16 45.35
N THR A 460 -13.28 -10.86 46.13
CA THR A 460 -13.70 -11.95 47.02
C THR A 460 -13.01 -11.74 48.36
N SER A 461 -13.37 -12.56 49.36
CA SER A 461 -12.73 -12.53 50.68
C SER A 461 -11.21 -12.70 50.65
N ASN A 462 -10.64 -13.19 49.54
CA ASN A 462 -9.22 -13.49 49.43
C ASN A 462 -8.41 -12.38 48.75
N TRP A 463 -9.05 -11.53 47.93
CA TRP A 463 -8.39 -10.43 47.21
C TRP A 463 -9.34 -9.26 47.00
N LEU A 464 -8.90 -8.07 47.39
CA LEU A 464 -9.57 -6.79 47.12
C LEU A 464 -8.66 -5.92 46.25
N TYR A 465 -9.12 -5.56 45.05
CA TYR A 465 -8.43 -4.63 44.16
C TYR A 465 -9.08 -3.25 44.26
N LEU A 466 -8.30 -2.25 44.72
CA LEU A 466 -8.73 -0.86 44.83
C LEU A 466 -7.92 -0.01 43.85
N LYS A 467 -8.61 0.69 42.94
CA LYS A 467 -8.01 1.71 42.08
C LYS A 467 -8.30 3.09 42.68
N SER A 468 -7.36 3.62 43.47
CA SER A 468 -7.51 4.96 44.04
C SER A 468 -7.12 6.02 43.02
N HIS A 469 -8.06 6.87 42.63
CA HIS A 469 -7.78 8.07 41.87
C HIS A 469 -7.50 9.20 42.87
N ALA A 470 -6.23 9.57 43.04
CA ALA A 470 -5.88 10.78 43.79
C ALA A 470 -6.20 11.99 42.91
N ALA A 471 -6.99 12.92 43.46
CA ALA A 471 -7.39 14.16 42.80
C ALA A 471 -6.24 15.17 42.72
#